data_AF-A0A847LS51-F1
#
_entry.id   AF-A0A847LS51-F1
#
_cell.length_a   1.000
_cell.length_b   1.000
_cell.length_c   1.000
_cell.angle_alpha   90.00
_cell.angle_beta   90.00
_cell.angle_gamma   90.00
#
_symmetry.space_group_name_H-M   'P 1'
#
loop_
_entity.id
_entity.type
_entity.pdbx_description
1 polymer ?
#
loop_
_entity_poly.entity_id
_entity_poly.type
_entity_poly.pdbx_seq_one_letter_code
_entity_poly.pdbx_strand_id
1 'polypeptide(L)'
;MTKEQKFYKALQDVFIGARIEGQGGFVNLMSIKSNYNRKIEDILKKDIEAALKSYPKFRDELFDKLYSFFSRYFTESGSIYFNSTLFYNEIYRIIYE
;
A
#
# COMPACT_ATOMS: atom_id res chain seq x y z
N MET A 1 -11.99 -13.06 3.94
CA MET A 1 -10.88 -12.17 4.32
C MET A 1 -11.43 -10.97 5.06
N THR A 2 -10.89 -10.64 6.24
CA THR A 2 -11.22 -9.41 6.98
C THR A 2 -10.69 -8.17 6.24
N LYS A 3 -11.19 -6.97 6.54
CA LYS A 3 -10.70 -5.71 5.92
C LYS A 3 -9.19 -5.51 6.18
N GLU A 4 -8.76 -5.85 7.39
CA GLU A 4 -7.35 -5.89 7.78
C GLU A 4 -6.51 -6.83 6.89
N GLN A 5 -6.97 -8.06 6.68
CA GLN A 5 -6.28 -9.01 5.80
C GLN A 5 -6.22 -8.52 4.35
N LYS A 6 -7.28 -7.89 3.85
CA LYS A 6 -7.29 -7.28 2.51
C LYS A 6 -6.26 -6.16 2.40
N PHE A 7 -6.19 -5.29 3.41
CA PHE A 7 -5.22 -4.20 3.46
C PHE A 7 -3.78 -4.71 3.45
N TYR A 8 -3.41 -5.61 4.36
CA TYR A 8 -2.02 -6.10 4.42
C TYR A 8 -1.63 -6.88 3.17
N LYS A 9 -2.57 -7.62 2.56
CA LYS A 9 -2.31 -8.27 1.28
C LYS A 9 -2.01 -7.25 0.18
N ALA A 10 -2.85 -6.23 0.03
CA ALA A 10 -2.60 -5.16 -0.95
C ALA A 10 -1.27 -4.45 -0.69
N LEU A 11 -0.94 -4.18 0.57
CA LEU A 11 0.34 -3.59 0.95
C LEU A 11 1.53 -4.48 0.54
N GLN A 12 1.45 -5.79 0.79
CA GLN A 12 2.48 -6.74 0.38
C GLN A 12 2.61 -6.84 -1.14
N ASP A 13 1.49 -6.86 -1.87
CA ASP A 13 1.48 -6.92 -3.33
C ASP A 13 2.15 -5.67 -3.94
N VAL A 14 1.90 -4.48 -3.38
CA VAL A 14 2.49 -3.21 -3.81
C VAL A 14 3.99 -3.12 -3.54
N PHE A 15 4.44 -3.61 -2.38
CA PHE A 15 5.79 -3.31 -1.89
C PHE A 15 6.77 -4.48 -1.96
N ILE A 16 6.30 -5.71 -1.73
CA ILE A 16 7.16 -6.90 -1.65
C ILE A 16 7.16 -7.63 -2.98
N GLY A 17 6.00 -7.74 -3.64
CA GLY A 17 5.85 -8.49 -4.89
C GLY A 17 6.22 -9.97 -4.74
N ALA A 18 6.51 -10.64 -5.86
CA ALA A 18 6.97 -12.03 -5.84
C ALA A 18 8.38 -12.16 -5.24
N ARG A 19 8.61 -13.21 -4.43
CA ARG A 19 9.95 -13.53 -3.92
C ARG A 19 10.83 -13.96 -5.09
N ILE A 20 11.92 -13.22 -5.32
CA ILE A 20 12.90 -13.53 -6.36
C ILE A 20 14.07 -14.25 -5.71
N GLU A 21 14.34 -15.48 -6.14
CA GLU A 21 15.45 -16.31 -5.67
C GLU A 21 16.52 -16.45 -6.78
N GLY A 22 17.79 -16.49 -6.39
CA GLY A 22 18.90 -16.64 -7.33
C GLY A 22 20.16 -15.86 -6.91
N GLN A 23 21.16 -15.87 -7.79
CA GLN A 23 22.40 -15.11 -7.63
C GLN A 23 22.55 -14.12 -8.78
N GLY A 24 22.72 -12.83 -8.46
CA GLY A 24 22.91 -11.77 -9.46
C GLY A 24 22.60 -10.38 -8.92
N GLY A 25 23.10 -9.34 -9.61
CA GLY A 25 22.93 -7.94 -9.20
C GLY A 25 21.47 -7.50 -9.10
N PHE A 26 20.64 -7.89 -10.07
CA PHE A 26 19.20 -7.62 -10.05
C PHE A 26 18.48 -8.27 -8.85
N VAL A 27 18.81 -9.54 -8.56
CA VAL A 27 18.23 -10.27 -7.41
C VAL A 27 18.62 -9.59 -6.10
N ASN A 28 19.87 -9.13 -5.96
CA ASN A 28 20.32 -8.38 -4.79
C ASN A 28 19.53 -7.06 -4.61
N LEU A 29 19.34 -6.29 -5.69
CA LEU A 29 18.56 -5.06 -5.63
C LEU A 29 17.10 -5.32 -5.22
N MET A 30 16.48 -6.37 -5.75
CA MET A 30 15.11 -6.74 -5.39
C MET A 30 15.00 -7.23 -3.94
N SER A 31 16.01 -7.97 -3.46
CA SER A 31 16.11 -8.37 -2.05
C SER A 31 16.23 -7.15 -1.12
N ILE A 32 17.07 -6.16 -1.47
CA ILE A 32 17.22 -4.91 -0.72
C ILE A 32 15.88 -4.14 -0.69
N LYS A 33 15.22 -3.99 -1.84
CA LYS A 33 13.89 -3.34 -1.94
C LYS A 33 12.87 -4.04 -1.05
N SER A 34 12.77 -5.36 -1.13
CA SER A 34 11.86 -6.19 -0.32
C SER A 34 12.13 -6.03 1.18
N ASN A 35 13.40 -6.07 1.60
CA ASN A 35 13.78 -5.90 2.99
C ASN A 35 13.45 -4.50 3.52
N TYR A 36 13.68 -3.46 2.71
CA TYR A 36 13.32 -2.08 3.07
C TYR A 36 11.80 -1.95 3.30
N ASN A 37 11.02 -2.49 2.38
CA ASN A 37 9.56 -2.44 2.46
C ASN A 37 8.97 -3.23 3.63
N ARG A 38 9.56 -4.37 4.00
CA ARG A 38 9.17 -5.11 5.22
C ARG A 38 9.34 -4.25 6.48
N LYS A 39 10.40 -3.44 6.56
CA LYS A 39 10.59 -2.52 7.69
C LYS A 39 9.49 -1.45 7.74
N ILE A 40 9.03 -0.97 6.58
CA ILE A 40 7.91 -0.02 6.51
C ILE A 40 6.62 -0.67 7.00
N GLU A 41 6.34 -1.91 6.60
CA GLU A 41 5.16 -2.66 7.08
C GLU A 41 5.16 -2.77 8.62
N ASP A 42 6.31 -3.05 9.23
CA ASP A 42 6.44 -3.13 10.69
C ASP A 42 6.22 -1.78 11.39
N ILE A 43 6.71 -0.68 10.80
CA ILE A 43 6.48 0.68 11.32
C ILE A 43 4.98 1.00 11.24
N LEU A 44 4.36 0.76 10.09
CA LEU A 44 2.95 1.05 9.85
C LEU A 44 2.03 0.26 10.79
N LYS A 45 2.34 -1.02 11.02
CA LYS A 45 1.63 -1.86 12.00
C LYS A 45 1.66 -1.25 13.41
N LYS A 46 2.83 -0.77 13.84
CA LYS A 46 2.99 -0.14 15.16
C LYS A 46 2.16 1.13 15.28
N ASP A 47 2.17 1.97 14.25
CA ASP A 47 1.42 3.23 14.23
C ASP A 47 -0.10 2.98 14.23
N ILE A 48 -0.56 1.99 13.45
CA ILE A 48 -1.97 1.57 13.42
C ILE A 48 -2.41 1.07 14.81
N GLU A 49 -1.65 0.16 15.42
CA GLU A 49 -2.00 -0.37 16.74
C GLU A 49 -1.95 0.72 17.83
N ALA A 50 -1.02 1.67 17.73
CA ALA A 50 -0.99 2.83 18.63
C ALA A 50 -2.25 3.71 18.48
N ALA A 51 -2.67 4.00 17.24
CA ALA A 51 -3.88 4.78 16.98
C ALA A 51 -5.16 4.07 17.45
N LEU A 52 -5.24 2.76 17.28
CA LEU A 52 -6.39 1.96 17.68
C LEU A 52 -6.57 1.79 19.19
N LYS A 53 -5.50 1.97 19.99
CA LYS A 53 -5.63 2.02 21.45
C LYS A 53 -6.56 3.15 21.90
N SER A 54 -6.48 4.31 21.24
CA SER A 54 -7.33 5.46 21.54
C SER A 54 -8.74 5.31 20.94
N TYR A 55 -8.87 4.58 19.83
CA TYR A 55 -10.13 4.46 19.07
C TYR A 55 -10.41 3.01 18.62
N PRO A 56 -10.73 2.07 19.54
CA PRO A 56 -10.88 0.66 19.20
C PRO A 56 -12.04 0.38 18.24
N LYS A 57 -13.12 1.17 18.31
CA LYS A 57 -14.27 1.06 17.41
C LYS A 57 -13.98 1.49 15.97
N PHE A 58 -12.85 2.17 15.73
CA PHE A 58 -12.46 2.68 14.42
C PHE A 58 -11.71 1.64 13.57
N ARG A 59 -11.39 0.45 14.11
CA ARG A 59 -10.54 -0.56 13.43
C ARG A 59 -11.00 -0.89 12.02
N ASP A 60 -12.27 -1.24 11.85
CA ASP A 60 -12.78 -1.65 10.54
C ASP A 60 -12.83 -0.48 9.54
N GLU A 61 -13.17 0.72 9.99
CA GLU A 61 -13.20 1.91 9.14
C GLU A 61 -11.77 2.36 8.76
N LEU A 62 -10.82 2.27 9.68
CA LEU A 62 -9.41 2.57 9.45
C LEU A 62 -8.86 1.70 8.32
N PHE A 63 -9.01 0.38 8.42
CA PHE A 63 -8.50 -0.53 7.38
C PHE A 63 -9.18 -0.33 6.03
N ASP A 64 -10.46 0.06 6.00
CA ASP A 64 -11.17 0.39 4.76
C ASP A 64 -10.60 1.64 4.08
N LYS A 65 -10.33 2.70 4.87
CA LYS A 65 -9.72 3.94 4.38
C LYS A 65 -8.27 3.71 3.96
N LEU A 66 -7.50 2.94 4.71
CA LEU A 66 -6.12 2.59 4.36
C LEU A 66 -6.09 1.81 3.04
N TYR A 67 -6.93 0.77 2.89
CA TYR A 67 -7.05 0.05 1.62
C TYR A 67 -7.43 0.97 0.47
N SER A 68 -8.42 1.84 0.67
CA SER A 68 -8.87 2.79 -0.35
C SER A 68 -7.78 3.81 -0.72
N PHE A 69 -6.97 4.25 0.24
CA PHE A 69 -5.85 5.15 0.00
C PHE A 69 -4.74 4.46 -0.80
N PHE A 70 -4.26 3.30 -0.35
CA PHE A 70 -3.15 2.61 -1.00
C PHE A 70 -3.53 2.12 -2.41
N SER A 71 -4.75 1.63 -2.61
CA SER A 71 -5.22 1.21 -3.94
C SER A 71 -5.39 2.34 -4.95
N ARG A 72 -5.63 3.58 -4.49
CA ARG A 72 -5.84 4.74 -5.37
C ARG A 72 -4.56 5.52 -5.66
N TYR A 73 -3.65 5.58 -4.68
CA TYR A 73 -2.50 6.47 -4.73
C TYR A 73 -1.17 5.77 -4.95
N PHE A 74 -1.13 4.43 -4.99
CA PHE A 74 0.09 3.69 -5.26
C PHE A 74 -0.07 2.84 -6.52
N THR A 75 0.98 2.81 -7.35
CA THR A 75 1.09 1.84 -8.44
C THR A 75 1.41 0.44 -7.89
N GLU A 76 1.27 -0.57 -8.74
CA GLU A 76 1.75 -1.94 -8.45
C GLU A 76 3.25 -2.00 -8.10
N SER A 77 4.04 -1.02 -8.53
CA SER A 77 5.47 -0.94 -8.22
C SER A 77 5.79 -0.26 -6.87
N GLY A 78 4.78 0.32 -6.22
CA GLY A 78 4.91 1.06 -4.95
C GLY A 78 5.24 2.54 -5.11
N SER A 79 5.16 3.09 -6.32
CA SER A 79 5.33 4.52 -6.56
C SER A 79 4.04 5.27 -6.30
N ILE A 80 4.14 6.48 -5.76
CA ILE A 80 2.97 7.34 -5.58
C ILE A 80 2.47 7.79 -6.96
N TYR A 81 1.19 7.57 -7.22
CA TYR A 81 0.53 7.83 -8.50
C TYR A 81 -0.72 8.67 -8.27
N PHE A 82 -0.72 9.91 -8.77
CA PHE A 82 -1.82 10.87 -8.56
C PHE A 82 -2.90 10.83 -9.66
N ASN A 83 -2.95 9.74 -10.43
CA ASN A 83 -3.79 9.59 -11.62
C ASN A 83 -5.28 9.32 -11.33
N SER A 84 -5.64 9.13 -10.06
CA SER A 84 -7.03 8.90 -9.61
C SER A 84 -7.44 9.87 -8.51
N THR A 85 -6.76 11.01 -8.44
CA THR A 85 -7.23 12.15 -7.63
C THR A 85 -8.55 12.65 -8.21
N LEU A 86 -9.44 13.16 -7.35
CA LEU A 86 -10.70 13.79 -7.78
C LEU A 86 -10.46 14.85 -8.87
N PHE A 87 -9.37 15.61 -8.73
CA PHE A 87 -8.94 16.61 -9.70
C PHE A 87 -8.56 16.01 -11.06
N TYR A 88 -7.83 14.88 -11.10
CA TYR A 88 -7.49 14.23 -12.37
C TYR A 88 -8.72 13.62 -13.05
N ASN A 89 -9.61 12.98 -12.30
CA ASN A 89 -10.86 12.42 -12.84
C ASN A 89 -11.77 13.51 -13.42
N GLU A 90 -11.83 14.68 -12.79
CA GLU A 90 -12.59 15.84 -13.28
C GLU A 90 -11.99 16.41 -14.57
N ILE A 91 -10.65 16.50 -14.66
CA ILE A 91 -9.95 16.92 -15.90
C ILE A 91 -10.14 15.90 -17.03
N TYR A 92 -10.00 14.60 -16.75
CA TYR A 92 -10.21 13.55 -17.75
C TYR A 92 -11.66 13.53 -18.24
N ARG A 93 -12.64 13.77 -17.35
CA ARG A 93 -14.05 13.88 -17.74
C ARG A 93 -14.28 15.01 -18.74
N ILE A 94 -13.68 16.18 -18.50
CA ILE A 94 -13.80 17.36 -19.39
C ILE A 94 -13.20 17.13 -20.79
N ILE A 95 -12.18 16.29 -20.92
CA ILE A 95 -11.46 16.10 -22.19
C ILE A 95 -12.13 15.05 -23.09
N TYR A 96 -12.83 14.08 -22.51
CA TYR A 96 -13.34 12.90 -23.23
C TYR A 96 -14.87 12.75 -23.20
N GLU A 97 -15.60 13.54 -22.41
CA GLU A 97 -17.07 13.70 -22.47
C GLU A 97 -17.45 15.11 -22.95
#